data_AF-A0A1G2CLK8-F1
#
_entry.id   AF-A0A1G2CLK8-F1
#
_cell.length_a   1.000
_cell.length_b   1.000
_cell.length_c   1.000
_cell.angle_alpha   90.00
_cell.angle_beta   90.00
_cell.angle_gamma   90.00
#
_symmetry.space_group_name_H-M   'P 1'
#
loop_
_entity.id
_entity.type
_entity.pdbx_description
1 polymer ?
#
loop_
_entity_poly.entity_id
_entity_poly.type
_entity_poly.pdbx_seq_one_letter_code
_entity_poly.pdbx_strand_id
1 'polypeptide(L)' 'MSKDRGEVLQNAHNKGEQDQRENDHNPPHSSLMVHFTEFGEQAERHNEENKAYDQGWQNAKKQG' A
#
# COMPACT_ATOMS: atom_id res chain seq x y z
N MET A 1 12.46 -16.08 -7.17
CA MET A 1 10.98 -16.20 -7.20
C MET A 1 10.43 -14.80 -7.13
N SER A 2 9.84 -14.29 -8.22
CA SER A 2 9.13 -13.02 -8.20
C SER A 2 7.87 -13.22 -7.37
N LYS A 3 7.63 -12.40 -6.34
CA LYS A 3 6.38 -12.46 -5.57
C LYS A 3 5.20 -12.27 -6.52
N ASP A 4 4.16 -13.08 -6.36
CA ASP A 4 2.93 -12.91 -7.13
C ASP A 4 2.30 -11.54 -6.82
N ARG A 5 1.82 -10.84 -7.86
CA ARG A 5 1.24 -9.49 -7.70
C ARG A 5 0.13 -9.46 -6.65
N GLY A 6 -0.67 -10.53 -6.56
CA GLY A 6 -1.71 -10.66 -5.53
C GLY A 6 -1.17 -10.73 -4.11
N GLU A 7 -0.02 -11.38 -3.89
CA GLU A 7 0.62 -11.48 -2.58
C GLU A 7 1.15 -10.11 -2.12
N VAL A 8 1.72 -9.33 -3.04
CA VAL A 8 2.21 -7.98 -2.75
C VAL A 8 1.05 -7.05 -2.34
N LEU A 9 -0.06 -7.06 -3.09
CA LEU A 9 -1.24 -6.25 -2.75
C LEU A 9 -1.88 -6.67 -1.43
N GLN A 10 -2.00 -7.98 -1.17
CA GLN A 10 -2.53 -8.48 0.09
C GLN A 10 -1.64 -8.07 1.27
N ASN A 11 -0.32 -8.11 1.11
CA ASN A 11 0.61 -7.70 2.15
C ASN A 11 0.54 -6.18 2.42
N ALA A 12 0.38 -5.37 1.38
CA ALA A 12 0.16 -3.93 1.52
C ALA A 12 -1.14 -3.63 2.29
N HIS A 13 -2.24 -4.32 1.95
CA HIS A 13 -3.50 -4.22 2.67
C HIS A 13 -3.37 -4.60 4.16
N ASN A 14 -2.77 -5.76 4.45
CA ASN A 14 -2.57 -6.21 5.83
C ASN A 14 -1.71 -5.23 6.63
N LYS A 15 -0.69 -4.66 6.00
CA LYS A 15 0.14 -3.62 6.62
C LYS A 15 -0.68 -2.37 6.93
N GLY A 16 -1.52 -1.90 6.02
CA GLY A 16 -2.42 -0.76 6.28
C GLY A 16 -3.36 -0.99 7.46
N GLU A 17 -3.90 -2.21 7.60
CA GLU A 17 -4.72 -2.57 8.76
C GLU A 17 -3.93 -2.53 10.08
N GLN A 18 -2.71 -3.07 10.08
CA GLN A 18 -1.84 -3.10 11.25
C GLN A 18 -1.40 -1.68 11.66
N ASP A 19 -0.86 -0.94 10.69
CA ASP A 19 -0.38 0.42 10.84
C ASP A 19 -1.50 1.34 11.38
N GLN A 20 -2.76 1.13 10.97
CA GLN A 20 -3.89 1.87 11.55
C GLN A 20 -4.12 1.54 13.02
N ARG A 21 -4.06 0.26 13.40
CA ARG A 21 -4.22 -0.15 14.81
C ARG A 21 -3.12 0.43 15.69
N GLU A 22 -1.93 0.59 15.13
CA GLU A 22 -0.76 1.21 15.76
C GLU A 22 -0.75 2.75 15.62
N ASN A 23 -1.68 3.31 14.84
CA ASN A 23 -1.77 4.73 14.46
C ASN A 23 -0.46 5.29 13.84
N ASP A 24 0.23 4.46 13.06
CA ASP A 24 1.51 4.76 12.43
C ASP A 24 1.41 4.64 10.91
N HIS A 25 1.14 5.76 10.23
CA HIS A 25 0.82 5.75 8.80
C HIS A 25 2.07 5.67 7.90
N ASN A 26 2.41 4.46 7.46
CA ASN A 26 3.57 4.17 6.62
C ASN A 26 3.20 3.41 5.32
N PRO A 27 2.65 4.11 4.31
CA PRO A 27 2.34 3.51 3.02
C PRO A 27 3.61 2.97 2.32
N PRO A 28 3.50 1.88 1.54
CA PRO A 28 4.65 1.20 0.94
C PRO A 28 5.44 2.07 -0.04
N HIS A 29 4.77 2.99 -0.75
CA HIS A 29 5.40 3.93 -1.66
C HIS A 29 5.02 5.36 -1.34
N SER A 30 6.00 6.23 -1.14
CA SER A 30 5.74 7.67 -1.01
C SER A 30 5.26 8.23 -2.35
N SER A 31 4.12 8.94 -2.34
CA SER A 31 3.58 9.63 -3.52
C SER A 31 4.61 10.57 -4.18
N LEU A 32 5.50 11.15 -3.38
CA LEU A 32 6.62 11.98 -3.87
C LEU A 32 7.71 11.17 -4.58
N MET A 33 7.97 9.90 -4.21
CA MET A 33 8.93 9.07 -4.95
C MET A 33 8.32 8.56 -6.25
N VAL A 34 7.07 8.06 -6.22
CA VAL A 34 6.40 7.52 -7.41
C VAL A 34 6.33 8.56 -8.54
N HIS A 35 6.15 9.84 -8.21
CA HIS A 35 6.05 10.92 -9.20
C HIS A 35 7.39 11.32 -9.84
N PHE A 36 8.53 11.07 -9.16
CA PHE A 36 9.85 11.56 -9.59
C PHE A 36 10.75 10.48 -10.19
N THR A 37 10.57 9.21 -9.83
CA THR A 37 11.50 8.14 -10.24
C THR A 37 10.93 7.12 -11.22
N GLU A 38 9.62 7.08 -11.45
CA GLU A 38 9.01 5.96 -12.18
C GLU A 38 7.99 6.40 -13.23
N PHE A 39 8.11 5.83 -14.42
CA PHE A 39 7.22 6.08 -15.55
C PHE A 39 6.64 4.74 -16.04
N GLY A 40 5.35 4.71 -16.36
CA GLY A 40 4.68 3.52 -16.92
C GLY A 40 4.28 2.47 -15.87
N GLU A 41 4.49 1.19 -16.19
CA GLU A 41 3.95 0.03 -15.46
C GLU A 41 4.37 -0.04 -13.97
N GLN A 42 5.54 0.54 -13.62
CA GLN A 42 6.00 0.63 -12.22
C GLN A 42 5.18 1.60 -11.38
N ALA A 43 4.86 2.78 -11.93
CA ALA A 43 4.02 3.76 -11.27
C ALA A 43 2.61 3.22 -11.04
N GLU A 44 2.08 2.44 -12.01
CA GLU A 44 0.80 1.75 -11.85
C GLU A 44 0.84 0.72 -10.71
N ARG A 45 1.90 -0.10 -10.62
CA ARG A 45 2.06 -1.08 -9.52
C ARG A 45 2.14 -0.41 -8.16
N HIS A 46 2.95 0.64 -8.02
CA HIS A 46 3.07 1.36 -6.76
C HIS A 46 1.78 2.05 -6.34
N ASN A 47 1.02 2.57 -7.31
CA ASN A 47 -0.29 3.14 -7.04
C ASN A 47 -1.29 2.07 -6.57
N GLU A 48 -1.24 0.86 -7.13
CA GLU A 48 -2.08 -0.26 -6.67
C GLU A 48 -1.70 -0.73 -5.25
N GLU A 49 -0.41 -0.80 -4.94
CA GLU A 49 0.08 -1.16 -3.60
C GLU A 49 -0.35 -0.13 -2.55
N ASN A 50 -0.21 1.17 -2.85
CA ASN A 50 -0.70 2.24 -1.99
C ASN A 50 -2.22 2.18 -1.82
N LYS A 51 -2.96 1.91 -2.89
CA LYS A 51 -4.42 1.77 -2.82
C LYS A 51 -4.83 0.57 -1.95
N ALA A 52 -4.14 -0.56 -2.05
CA ALA A 52 -4.40 -1.72 -1.21
C ALA A 52 -4.10 -1.42 0.26
N TYR A 53 -2.98 -0.75 0.53
CA TYR A 53 -2.64 -0.25 1.87
C TYR A 53 -3.72 0.69 2.44
N ASP A 54 -4.15 1.69 1.67
CA ASP A 54 -5.18 2.64 2.08
C ASP A 54 -6.52 1.94 2.37
N GLN A 55 -6.87 0.93 1.56
CA GLN A 55 -8.06 0.11 1.82
C GLN A 55 -7.98 -0.59 3.18
N GLY A 56 -6.84 -1.22 3.50
CA GLY A 56 -6.62 -1.84 4.80
C GLY A 56 -6.70 -0.84 5.94
N TRP A 57 -6.02 0.30 5.80
CA TRP A 57 -6.07 1.39 6.78
C TRP A 57 -7.51 1.87 7.05
N GLN A 58 -8.28 2.15 6.01
CA GLN A 58 -9.67 2.60 6.16
C GLN A 58 -10.57 1.51 6.76
N ASN A 59 -10.33 0.24 6.43
CA ASN A 59 -11.09 -0.89 6.99
C ASN A 59 -10.85 -1.04 8.50
N ALA A 60 -9.61 -0.94 8.94
CA ALA A 60 -9.27 -1.00 10.36
C ALA A 60 -9.81 0.25 11.10
N LYS A 61 -9.72 1.44 10.49
CA LYS A 61 -10.29 2.68 11.03
C LYS A 61 -11.80 2.61 11.27
N LYS A 62 -12.55 1.91 10.41
CA LYS A 62 -14.01 1.74 10.55
C LYS A 62 -14.40 0.76 11.66
N GLN A 63 -13.47 -0.09 12.10
CA GLN A 63 -13.71 -1.12 13.12
C GLN A 63 -13.34 -0.66 14.54
N GLY A 64 -12.63 0.48 14.66
CA GLY A 64 -12.25 1.11 15.92
C GLY A 64 -13.21 2.17 16.43
#